data_AF-A0AAD7AUY2-F1
#
_entry.id   AF-A0AAD7AUY2-F1
#
_cell.length_a   1.000
_cell.length_b   1.000
_cell.length_c   1.000
_cell.angle_alpha   90.00
_cell.angle_beta   90.00
_cell.angle_gamma   90.00
#
_symmetry.space_group_name_H-M   'P 1'
#
loop_
_entity.id
_entity.type
_entity.pdbx_description
1 polymer ?
#
loop_
_entity_poly.entity_id
_entity_poly.type
_entity_poly.pdbx_seq_one_letter_code
_entity_poly.pdbx_strand_id
1 'polypeptide(L)'
;MMASFMSYFGRRDPKQSAREAIVGLRQQLQMIEKKEDHLQKKIDQELKIAKANAVSNKPLATAALKRKRMNETQLDQLRGQQMQLAMQVDTLENANLNKETMDAMKKAAQALSDIHSGMTVTKVDQTMAEIQEQREVAQEITDLISNPMGMDSVDQESLEAELAAMEDEALTERLIGADHVPVHVPEGARQPVAAVQEDDEEAALRQLQAELAM
;
A
#
# COMPACT_ATOMS: atom_id res chain seq x y z
N MET A 1 -12.26 -44.75 40.65
CA MET A 1 -13.36 -44.15 39.87
C MET A 1 -13.64 -42.76 40.42
N MET A 2 -13.93 -41.83 39.51
CA MET A 2 -14.56 -40.49 39.64
C MET A 2 -13.69 -39.46 38.90
N ALA A 3 -13.67 -39.55 37.58
CA ALA A 3 -14.64 -38.93 36.67
C ALA A 3 -14.28 -37.46 36.43
N SER A 4 -13.47 -37.30 35.38
CA SER A 4 -13.43 -36.15 34.49
C SER A 4 -14.81 -35.52 34.29
N PHE A 5 -15.11 -34.43 35.01
CA PHE A 5 -16.13 -33.43 34.65
C PHE A 5 -15.60 -32.53 33.53
N MET A 6 -15.04 -33.17 32.51
CA MET A 6 -14.34 -32.54 31.41
C MET A 6 -15.36 -31.93 30.46
N SER A 7 -15.33 -30.60 30.39
CA SER A 7 -15.49 -29.88 29.12
C SER A 7 -16.78 -30.18 28.33
N TYR A 8 -17.96 -29.90 28.90
CA TYR A 8 -19.22 -29.93 28.14
C TYR A 8 -19.64 -28.56 27.54
N PHE A 9 -18.79 -27.53 27.63
CA PHE A 9 -18.99 -26.31 26.84
C PHE A 9 -18.06 -26.35 25.65
N GLY A 10 -18.59 -26.82 24.52
CA GLY A 10 -17.94 -26.74 23.22
C GLY A 10 -17.47 -25.30 22.99
N ARG A 11 -16.15 -25.12 22.88
CA ARG A 11 -15.54 -23.84 22.50
C ARG A 11 -16.07 -23.49 21.12
N ARG A 12 -17.04 -22.57 21.06
CA ARG A 12 -17.44 -21.91 19.81
C ARG A 12 -16.18 -21.33 19.17
N ASP A 13 -16.07 -21.46 17.85
CA ASP A 13 -14.96 -20.88 17.11
C ASP A 13 -14.90 -19.37 17.41
N PRO A 14 -13.78 -18.85 17.94
CA PRO A 14 -13.67 -17.44 18.27
C PRO A 14 -13.93 -16.52 17.06
N LYS A 15 -13.72 -17.02 15.82
CA LYS A 15 -14.07 -16.29 14.59
C LYS A 15 -15.59 -16.21 14.40
N GLN A 16 -16.33 -17.28 14.68
CA GLN A 16 -17.79 -17.26 14.65
C GLN A 16 -18.36 -16.34 15.73
N SER A 17 -17.84 -16.41 16.96
CA SER A 17 -18.32 -15.56 18.05
C SER A 17 -18.06 -14.07 17.79
N ALA A 18 -16.91 -13.71 17.19
CA ALA A 18 -16.61 -12.33 16.83
C ALA A 18 -17.54 -11.80 15.72
N ARG A 19 -17.81 -12.61 14.69
CA ARG A 19 -18.75 -12.24 13.62
C ARG A 19 -20.17 -12.07 14.13
N GLU A 20 -20.64 -12.97 14.98
CA GLU A 20 -21.96 -12.87 15.63
C GLU A 20 -22.06 -11.59 16.48
N ALA A 21 -21.02 -11.28 17.26
CA ALA A 21 -20.97 -10.05 18.05
C ALA A 21 -21.02 -8.79 17.17
N ILE A 22 -20.25 -8.73 16.08
CA ILE A 22 -20.28 -7.61 15.13
C ILE A 22 -21.68 -7.43 14.53
N VAL A 23 -22.33 -8.51 14.12
CA VAL A 23 -23.71 -8.46 13.59
C VAL A 23 -24.68 -7.93 14.66
N GLY A 24 -24.59 -8.42 15.89
CA GLY A 24 -25.42 -7.93 17.00
C GLY A 24 -25.21 -6.45 17.31
N LEU A 25 -23.96 -5.99 17.34
CA LEU A 25 -23.63 -4.58 17.54
C LEU A 25 -24.18 -3.69 16.42
N ARG A 26 -24.08 -4.14 15.15
CA ARG A 26 -24.66 -3.42 14.00
C ARG A 26 -26.19 -3.35 14.05
N GLN A 27 -26.85 -4.42 14.47
CA GLN A 27 -28.30 -4.40 14.69
C GLN A 27 -28.69 -3.42 15.78
N GLN A 28 -27.93 -3.36 16.88
CA GLN A 28 -28.15 -2.39 17.95
C GLN A 28 -27.96 -0.95 17.45
N LEU A 29 -26.92 -0.68 16.65
CA LEU A 29 -26.69 0.63 16.02
C LEU A 29 -27.89 1.06 15.18
N GLN A 30 -28.44 0.18 14.33
CA GLN A 30 -29.63 0.47 13.53
C GLN A 30 -30.87 0.77 14.40
N MET A 31 -31.01 0.10 15.54
CA MET A 31 -32.10 0.39 16.47
C MET A 31 -31.90 1.75 17.17
N ILE A 32 -30.66 2.13 17.47
CA ILE A 32 -30.34 3.45 18.03
C ILE A 32 -30.68 4.53 17.02
N GLU A 33 -30.23 4.43 15.76
CA GLU A 33 -30.56 5.41 14.70
C GLU A 33 -32.07 5.63 14.57
N LYS A 34 -32.86 4.54 14.52
CA LYS A 34 -34.33 4.64 14.47
C LYS A 34 -34.92 5.34 15.69
N LYS A 35 -34.34 5.14 16.88
CA LYS A 35 -34.77 5.82 18.11
C LYS A 35 -34.38 7.29 18.10
N GLU A 36 -33.20 7.63 17.60
CA GLU A 36 -32.74 9.01 17.43
C GLU A 36 -33.69 9.78 16.50
N ASP A 37 -34.03 9.22 15.34
CA ASP A 37 -35.01 9.79 14.40
C ASP A 37 -36.37 10.04 15.06
N HIS A 38 -36.83 9.10 15.87
CA HIS A 38 -38.10 9.23 16.60
C HIS A 38 -38.05 10.33 17.66
N LEU A 39 -36.95 10.42 18.41
CA LEU A 39 -36.75 11.49 19.39
C LEU A 39 -36.63 12.85 18.72
N GLN A 40 -35.94 12.95 17.57
CA GLN A 40 -35.85 14.18 16.80
C GLN A 40 -37.24 14.67 16.36
N LYS A 41 -38.08 13.78 15.82
CA LYS A 41 -39.47 14.11 15.47
C LYS A 41 -40.27 14.62 16.68
N LYS A 42 -40.10 14.03 17.86
CA LYS A 42 -40.74 14.50 19.10
C LYS A 42 -40.23 15.87 19.54
N ILE A 43 -38.92 16.12 19.43
CA ILE A 43 -38.31 17.42 19.73
C ILE A 43 -38.93 18.50 18.85
N ASP A 44 -39.05 18.23 17.54
CA ASP A 44 -39.63 19.17 16.57
C ASP A 44 -41.12 19.44 16.85
N GLN A 45 -41.88 18.40 17.22
CA GLN A 45 -43.28 18.52 17.63
C GLN A 45 -43.45 19.40 18.87
N GLU A 46 -42.69 19.13 19.93
CA GLU A 46 -42.77 19.93 21.17
C GLU A 46 -42.31 21.37 20.93
N LEU A 47 -41.33 21.60 20.06
CA LEU A 47 -40.92 22.94 19.65
C LEU A 47 -42.05 23.67 18.91
N LYS A 48 -42.78 22.98 18.02
CA LYS A 48 -43.94 23.55 17.32
C LYS A 48 -45.05 23.92 18.28
N ILE A 49 -45.36 23.06 19.24
CA ILE A 49 -46.37 23.32 20.30
C ILE A 49 -45.94 24.53 21.14
N ALA A 50 -44.67 24.59 21.56
CA ALA A 50 -44.15 25.70 22.34
C ALA A 50 -44.27 27.03 21.59
N LYS A 51 -43.88 27.07 20.31
CA LYS A 51 -43.98 28.27 19.46
C LYS A 51 -45.43 28.73 19.27
N ALA A 52 -46.35 27.80 18.99
CA ALA A 52 -47.77 28.11 18.77
C ALA A 52 -48.46 28.69 20.02
N ASN A 53 -47.97 28.35 21.22
CA ASN A 53 -48.57 28.74 22.50
C ASN A 53 -47.76 29.79 23.27
N ALA A 54 -46.68 30.31 22.69
CA ALA A 54 -45.73 31.19 23.39
C ALA A 54 -46.38 32.47 23.93
N VAL A 55 -47.35 33.03 23.19
CA VAL A 55 -48.06 34.27 23.54
C VAL A 55 -49.43 33.97 24.17
N SER A 56 -50.14 32.97 23.66
CA SER A 56 -51.53 32.68 24.03
C SER A 56 -51.68 31.79 25.27
N ASN A 57 -50.75 30.85 25.52
CA ASN A 57 -50.85 29.89 26.61
C ASN A 57 -49.45 29.51 27.15
N LYS A 58 -48.91 30.42 27.97
CA LYS A 58 -47.57 30.30 28.57
C LYS A 58 -47.36 29.02 29.39
N PRO A 59 -48.31 28.52 30.21
CA PRO A 59 -48.15 27.24 30.91
C PRO A 59 -47.95 26.06 29.95
N LEU A 60 -48.76 25.97 28.89
CA LEU A 60 -48.65 24.90 27.90
C LEU A 60 -47.32 24.96 27.13
N ALA A 61 -46.90 26.15 26.73
CA ALA A 61 -45.61 26.35 26.07
C ALA A 61 -44.44 25.94 26.96
N THR A 62 -44.50 26.27 28.26
CA THR A 62 -43.46 25.90 29.23
C THR A 62 -43.39 24.38 29.43
N ALA A 63 -44.53 23.71 29.53
CA ALA A 63 -44.58 22.25 29.62
C ALA A 63 -44.00 21.56 28.37
N ALA A 64 -44.29 22.09 27.17
CA ALA A 64 -43.73 21.60 25.91
C ALA A 64 -42.20 21.77 25.87
N LEU A 65 -41.66 22.93 26.28
CA LEU A 65 -40.21 23.14 26.38
C LEU A 65 -39.53 22.17 27.36
N LYS A 66 -40.19 21.83 28.48
CA LYS A 66 -39.67 20.84 29.43
C LYS A 66 -39.58 19.45 28.79
N ARG A 67 -40.62 19.01 28.07
CA ARG A 67 -40.62 17.74 27.33
C ARG A 67 -39.57 17.73 26.22
N LYS A 68 -39.45 18.83 25.47
CA LYS A 68 -38.39 19.03 24.46
C LYS A 68 -37.01 18.78 25.07
N ARG A 69 -36.67 19.46 26.17
CA ARG A 69 -35.36 19.30 26.83
C ARG A 69 -35.11 17.87 27.29
N MET A 70 -36.13 17.19 27.81
CA MET A 70 -36.00 15.78 28.23
C MET A 70 -35.68 14.87 27.04
N ASN A 71 -36.34 15.07 25.89
CA ASN A 71 -36.05 14.32 24.67
C ASN A 71 -34.65 14.64 24.12
N GLU A 72 -34.20 15.90 24.18
CA GLU A 72 -32.84 16.30 23.79
C GLU A 72 -31.78 15.60 24.65
N THR A 73 -31.98 15.55 25.98
CA THR A 73 -31.07 14.81 26.88
C THR A 73 -31.01 13.32 26.53
N GLN A 74 -32.15 12.70 26.21
CA GLN A 74 -32.17 11.29 25.77
C GLN A 74 -31.48 11.10 24.42
N LEU A 75 -31.64 12.04 23.49
CA LEU A 75 -30.98 12.00 22.19
C LEU A 75 -29.46 12.07 22.34
N ASP A 76 -28.94 12.98 23.17
CA ASP A 76 -27.51 13.10 23.41
C ASP A 76 -26.91 11.86 24.10
N GLN A 77 -27.67 11.23 25.00
CA GLN A 77 -27.28 9.94 25.59
C GLN A 77 -27.18 8.84 24.53
N LEU A 78 -28.15 8.75 23.60
CA LEU A 78 -28.12 7.78 22.52
C LEU A 78 -26.93 7.99 21.56
N ARG A 79 -26.61 9.24 21.22
CA ARG A 79 -25.42 9.57 20.42
C ARG A 79 -24.12 9.10 21.07
N GLY A 80 -24.02 9.29 22.40
CA GLY A 80 -22.89 8.76 23.17
C GLY A 80 -22.80 7.23 23.12
N GLN A 81 -23.94 6.54 23.22
CA GLN A 81 -24.00 5.08 23.08
C GLN A 81 -23.64 4.62 21.67
N GLN A 82 -24.12 5.32 20.63
CA GLN A 82 -23.80 5.04 19.23
C GLN A 82 -22.29 5.09 18.99
N MET A 83 -21.62 6.16 19.47
CA MET A 83 -20.17 6.29 19.36
C MET A 83 -19.43 5.15 20.08
N GLN A 84 -19.87 4.77 21.28
CA GLN A 84 -19.26 3.65 22.01
C GLN A 84 -19.42 2.31 21.28
N LEU A 85 -20.58 2.04 20.70
CA LEU A 85 -20.83 0.82 19.93
C LEU A 85 -20.03 0.79 18.63
N ALA A 86 -19.92 1.93 17.92
CA ALA A 86 -19.09 2.05 16.73
C ALA A 86 -17.61 1.73 17.04
N MET A 87 -17.05 2.32 18.09
CA MET A 87 -15.69 2.01 18.54
C MET A 87 -15.50 0.51 18.88
N GLN A 88 -16.52 -0.16 19.44
CA GLN A 88 -16.46 -1.59 19.73
C GLN A 88 -16.47 -2.44 18.46
N VAL A 89 -17.24 -2.05 17.43
CA VAL A 89 -17.21 -2.72 16.13
C VAL A 89 -15.80 -2.62 15.53
N ASP A 90 -15.24 -1.42 15.46
CA ASP A 90 -13.90 -1.20 14.90
C ASP A 90 -12.83 -2.00 15.67
N THR A 91 -12.94 -2.04 17.01
CA THR A 91 -12.04 -2.81 17.87
C THR A 91 -12.13 -4.31 17.57
N LEU A 92 -13.34 -4.86 17.40
CA LEU A 92 -13.54 -6.27 17.07
C LEU A 92 -13.03 -6.62 15.67
N GLU A 93 -13.23 -5.73 14.69
CA GLU A 93 -12.73 -5.91 13.33
C GLU A 93 -11.20 -5.92 13.29
N ASN A 94 -10.56 -4.97 13.97
CA ASN A 94 -9.11 -4.93 14.13
C ASN A 94 -8.57 -6.16 14.86
N ALA A 95 -9.24 -6.61 15.92
CA ALA A 95 -8.86 -7.82 16.63
C ALA A 95 -8.92 -9.06 15.73
N ASN A 96 -9.89 -9.13 14.82
CA ASN A 96 -10.04 -10.23 13.88
C ASN A 96 -8.91 -10.23 12.83
N LEU A 97 -8.58 -9.06 12.27
CA LEU A 97 -7.43 -8.90 11.37
C LEU A 97 -6.10 -9.26 12.03
N ASN A 98 -5.89 -8.82 13.27
CA ASN A 98 -4.70 -9.18 14.04
C ASN A 98 -4.60 -10.69 14.26
N LYS A 99 -5.72 -11.34 14.57
CA LYS A 99 -5.78 -12.81 14.70
C LYS A 99 -5.41 -13.50 13.38
N GLU A 100 -5.95 -13.06 12.26
CA GLU A 100 -5.64 -13.64 10.94
C GLU A 100 -4.16 -13.47 10.57
N THR A 101 -3.58 -12.31 10.89
CA THR A 101 -2.14 -12.05 10.73
C THR A 101 -1.32 -13.03 11.58
N MET A 102 -1.67 -13.20 12.85
CA MET A 102 -1.02 -14.16 13.74
C MET A 102 -1.16 -15.61 13.26
N ASP A 103 -2.33 -16.01 12.77
CA ASP A 103 -2.56 -17.33 12.19
C ASP A 103 -1.65 -17.55 10.96
N ALA A 104 -1.49 -16.55 10.10
CA ALA A 104 -0.59 -16.60 8.94
C ALA A 104 0.89 -16.70 9.36
N MET A 105 1.32 -15.88 10.32
CA MET A 105 2.67 -15.95 10.88
C MET A 105 2.97 -17.32 11.47
N LYS A 106 2.01 -17.93 12.19
CA LYS A 106 2.16 -19.28 12.74
C LYS A 106 2.36 -20.33 11.65
N LYS A 107 1.60 -20.25 10.56
CA LYS A 107 1.77 -21.14 9.40
C LYS A 107 3.13 -20.96 8.73
N ALA A 108 3.58 -19.72 8.57
CA ALA A 108 4.91 -19.42 8.02
C ALA A 108 6.02 -19.98 8.92
N ALA A 109 5.93 -19.79 10.24
CA ALA A 109 6.88 -20.35 11.20
C ALA A 109 6.92 -21.88 11.14
N GLN A 110 5.76 -22.54 11.00
CA GLN A 110 5.70 -23.99 10.83
C GLN A 110 6.39 -24.44 9.53
N ALA A 111 6.09 -23.79 8.41
CA ALA A 111 6.73 -24.10 7.12
C ALA A 111 8.26 -23.91 7.18
N LEU A 112 8.73 -22.84 7.81
CA LEU A 112 10.16 -22.62 8.05
C LEU A 112 10.77 -23.71 8.93
N SER A 113 10.07 -24.11 10.00
CA SER A 113 10.50 -25.22 10.86
C SER A 113 10.59 -26.52 10.07
N ASP A 114 9.63 -26.80 9.19
CA ASP A 114 9.61 -28.03 8.38
C ASP A 114 10.75 -28.03 7.35
N ILE A 115 11.00 -26.90 6.67
CA ILE A 115 12.15 -26.72 5.76
C ILE A 115 13.47 -26.96 6.50
N HIS A 116 13.63 -26.36 7.69
CA HIS A 116 14.85 -26.51 8.48
C HIS A 116 14.99 -27.88 9.16
N SER A 117 13.88 -28.58 9.44
CA SER A 117 13.92 -29.91 10.08
C SER A 117 14.65 -30.96 9.24
N GLY A 118 14.69 -30.77 7.91
CA GLY A 118 15.48 -31.57 6.98
C GLY A 118 16.94 -31.14 6.84
N MET A 119 17.29 -29.91 7.23
CA MET A 119 18.62 -29.30 7.15
C MET A 119 19.31 -29.30 8.52
N THR A 120 19.52 -30.48 9.10
CA THR A 120 20.42 -30.60 10.26
C THR A 120 21.85 -30.31 9.83
N VAL A 121 22.67 -29.70 10.71
CA VAL A 121 24.10 -29.42 10.45
C VAL A 121 24.82 -30.66 9.90
N THR A 122 24.53 -31.84 10.47
CA THR A 122 25.08 -33.12 10.02
C THR A 122 24.73 -33.48 8.58
N LYS A 123 23.51 -33.16 8.10
CA LYS A 123 23.12 -33.40 6.71
C LYS A 123 23.78 -32.39 5.77
N VAL A 124 23.94 -31.14 6.19
CA VAL A 124 24.69 -30.14 5.42
C VAL A 124 26.14 -30.56 5.27
N ASP A 125 26.79 -31.04 6.34
CA ASP A 125 28.16 -31.57 6.29
C ASP A 125 28.27 -32.79 5.36
N GLN A 126 27.29 -33.72 5.41
CA GLN A 126 27.22 -34.85 4.48
C GLN A 126 27.06 -34.41 3.02
N THR A 127 26.16 -33.48 2.73
CA THR A 127 25.96 -32.97 1.37
C THR A 127 27.21 -32.22 0.86
N MET A 128 27.90 -31.47 1.72
CA MET A 128 29.16 -30.81 1.35
C MET A 128 30.28 -31.83 1.08
N ALA A 129 30.33 -32.93 1.84
CA ALA A 129 31.26 -34.03 1.57
C ALA A 129 30.95 -34.73 0.23
N GLU A 130 29.68 -35.03 -0.06
CA GLU A 130 29.25 -35.59 -1.34
C GLU A 130 29.56 -34.66 -2.52
N ILE A 131 29.36 -33.35 -2.36
CA ILE A 131 29.73 -32.35 -3.39
C ILE A 131 31.23 -32.38 -3.64
N GLN A 132 32.05 -32.47 -2.59
CA GLN A 132 33.50 -32.51 -2.72
C GLN A 132 33.96 -33.79 -3.43
N GLU A 133 33.38 -34.94 -3.08
CA GLU A 133 33.62 -36.22 -3.75
C GLU A 133 33.20 -36.18 -5.22
N GLN A 134 32.02 -35.65 -5.55
CA GLN A 134 31.58 -35.49 -6.94
C GLN A 134 32.46 -34.52 -7.73
N ARG A 135 33.01 -33.50 -7.08
CA ARG A 135 33.94 -32.56 -7.69
C ARG A 135 35.28 -33.22 -7.99
N GLU A 136 35.77 -34.09 -7.11
CA GLU A 136 36.97 -34.91 -7.34
C GLU A 136 36.75 -35.89 -8.51
N VAL A 137 35.60 -36.57 -8.58
CA VAL A 137 35.23 -37.43 -9.72
C VAL A 137 35.16 -36.63 -11.03
N ALA A 138 34.56 -35.44 -11.01
CA ALA A 138 34.52 -34.58 -12.20
C ALA A 138 35.92 -34.13 -12.65
N GLN A 139 36.83 -33.87 -11.70
CA GLN A 139 38.22 -33.55 -11.97
C GLN A 139 38.95 -34.75 -12.59
N GLU A 140 38.78 -35.95 -12.03
CA GLU A 140 39.38 -37.19 -12.55
C GLU A 140 38.87 -37.55 -13.95
N ILE A 141 37.56 -37.37 -14.20
CA ILE A 141 36.98 -37.50 -15.53
C ILE A 141 37.58 -36.47 -16.48
N THR A 142 37.72 -35.22 -16.05
CA THR A 142 38.33 -34.17 -16.86
C THR A 142 39.79 -34.50 -17.16
N ASP A 143 40.57 -34.99 -16.21
CA ASP A 143 41.97 -35.38 -16.40
C ASP A 143 42.11 -36.60 -17.32
N LEU A 144 41.21 -37.57 -17.22
CA LEU A 144 41.17 -38.75 -18.11
C LEU A 144 40.69 -38.40 -19.52
N ILE A 145 39.75 -37.47 -19.67
CA ILE A 145 39.26 -36.98 -20.96
C ILE A 145 40.22 -35.98 -21.60
N SER A 146 40.96 -35.21 -20.80
CA SER A 146 41.91 -34.19 -21.25
C SER A 146 43.31 -34.76 -21.46
N ASN A 147 43.59 -35.98 -20.99
CA ASN A 147 44.78 -36.74 -21.34
C ASN A 147 44.52 -37.96 -22.26
N PRO A 148 43.80 -37.82 -23.40
CA PRO A 148 43.80 -38.83 -24.43
C PRO A 148 45.06 -38.62 -25.26
N MET A 149 46.20 -39.12 -24.80
CA MET A 149 47.42 -39.27 -25.62
C MET A 149 47.73 -38.08 -26.54
N GLY A 150 48.37 -37.03 -26.01
CA GLY A 150 49.25 -36.16 -26.80
C GLY A 150 48.59 -35.21 -27.80
N MET A 151 47.75 -34.28 -27.35
CA MET A 151 47.38 -33.08 -28.11
C MET A 151 47.95 -31.82 -27.43
N ASP A 152 49.27 -31.66 -27.49
CA ASP A 152 49.99 -30.50 -26.96
C ASP A 152 50.38 -29.50 -28.08
N SER A 153 49.67 -29.49 -29.21
CA SER A 153 50.09 -28.68 -30.37
C SER A 153 48.93 -28.00 -31.09
N VAL A 154 48.23 -27.10 -30.40
CA VAL A 154 47.64 -25.96 -31.10
C VAL A 154 48.69 -24.86 -31.07
N ASP A 155 49.24 -24.55 -32.24
CA ASP A 155 50.31 -23.57 -32.41
C ASP A 155 49.76 -22.15 -32.16
N GLN A 156 50.16 -21.57 -31.03
CA GLN A 156 49.75 -20.24 -30.58
C GLN A 156 50.06 -19.16 -31.63
N GLU A 157 51.13 -19.33 -32.42
CA GLU A 157 51.54 -18.37 -33.46
C GLU A 157 50.52 -18.31 -34.62
N SER A 158 49.88 -19.44 -34.96
CA SER A 158 48.82 -19.48 -35.97
C SER A 158 47.56 -18.72 -35.53
N LEU A 159 47.23 -18.76 -34.24
CA LEU A 159 46.05 -18.09 -33.69
C LEU A 159 46.27 -16.58 -33.59
N GLU A 160 47.48 -16.14 -33.24
CA GLU A 160 47.83 -14.71 -33.19
C GLU A 160 47.80 -14.06 -34.57
N ALA A 161 48.25 -14.77 -35.61
CA ALA A 161 48.17 -14.28 -36.99
C ALA A 161 46.72 -14.14 -37.49
N GLU A 162 45.85 -15.10 -37.13
CA GLU A 162 44.43 -15.05 -37.48
C GLU A 162 43.70 -13.92 -36.74
N LEU A 163 44.05 -13.66 -35.48
CA LEU A 163 43.50 -12.57 -34.69
C LEU A 163 43.88 -11.20 -35.27
N ALA A 164 45.16 -11.02 -35.64
CA ALA A 164 45.63 -9.76 -36.23
C ALA A 164 44.91 -9.42 -37.54
N ALA A 165 44.60 -10.43 -38.37
CA ALA A 165 43.85 -10.23 -39.61
C ALA A 165 42.41 -9.74 -39.34
N MET A 166 41.75 -10.28 -38.30
CA MET A 166 40.41 -9.84 -37.89
C MET A 166 40.38 -8.40 -37.34
N GLU A 167 41.43 -7.97 -36.63
CA GLU A 167 41.52 -6.61 -36.09
C GLU A 167 41.63 -5.53 -37.18
N ASP A 168 42.42 -5.80 -38.23
CA ASP A 168 42.61 -4.90 -39.36
C ASP A 168 41.32 -4.71 -40.19
N GLU A 169 40.55 -5.79 -40.41
CA GLU A 169 39.24 -5.70 -41.09
C GLU A 169 38.28 -4.81 -40.30
N ALA A 170 38.20 -4.99 -38.98
CA ALA A 170 37.30 -4.21 -38.11
C ALA A 170 37.67 -2.71 -38.04
N LEU A 171 38.96 -2.39 -38.04
CA LEU A 171 39.44 -1.00 -38.10
C LEU A 171 39.12 -0.33 -39.43
N THR A 172 39.28 -1.07 -40.53
CA THR A 172 39.00 -0.58 -41.89
C THR A 172 37.52 -0.24 -42.07
N GLU A 173 36.62 -1.10 -41.60
CA GLU A 173 35.17 -0.82 -41.62
C GLU A 173 34.81 0.44 -40.82
N ARG A 174 35.48 0.67 -39.68
CA ARG A 174 35.22 1.84 -38.82
C ARG A 174 35.64 3.16 -39.46
N LEU A 175 36.71 3.15 -40.25
CA LEU A 175 37.24 4.35 -40.92
C LEU A 175 36.43 4.76 -42.15
N ILE A 176 35.83 3.79 -42.86
CA ILE A 176 34.99 4.05 -44.04
C ILE A 176 33.68 4.79 -43.67
N GLY A 177 33.24 4.73 -42.41
CA GLY A 177 32.02 5.39 -41.93
C GLY A 177 32.15 6.86 -41.48
N ALA A 178 33.35 7.45 -41.46
CA ALA A 178 33.58 8.81 -40.96
C ALA A 178 33.60 9.85 -42.11
N ASP A 179 32.42 10.16 -42.65
CA ASP A 179 32.23 11.15 -43.72
C ASP A 179 31.97 12.56 -43.13
N HIS A 180 32.92 13.49 -43.39
CA HIS A 180 32.84 14.96 -43.31
C HIS A 180 32.70 15.66 -41.94
N VAL A 181 33.71 16.47 -41.56
CA VAL A 181 33.68 17.39 -40.41
C VAL A 181 33.28 18.81 -40.86
N PRO A 182 32.16 19.40 -40.39
CA PRO A 182 31.84 20.80 -40.70
C PRO A 182 32.43 21.78 -39.68
N VAL A 183 33.37 22.57 -40.21
CA VAL A 183 33.95 23.88 -39.86
C VAL A 183 33.22 24.75 -38.81
N HIS A 184 34.00 25.25 -37.83
CA HIS A 184 33.64 26.25 -36.81
C HIS A 184 33.31 27.64 -37.40
N VAL A 185 32.26 28.31 -36.90
CA VAL A 185 31.99 29.75 -37.08
C VAL A 185 31.80 30.40 -35.68
N PRO A 186 32.31 31.62 -35.40
CA PRO A 186 32.45 32.12 -34.04
C PRO A 186 31.18 32.75 -33.44
N GLU A 187 31.22 32.81 -32.12
CA GLU A 187 30.17 33.07 -31.14
C GLU A 187 29.67 34.53 -31.13
N GLY A 188 28.35 34.71 -31.28
CA GLY A 188 27.72 36.01 -31.06
C GLY A 188 26.50 36.33 -31.92
N ALA A 189 25.42 35.55 -31.86
CA ALA A 189 24.08 36.06 -32.15
C ALA A 189 22.97 35.07 -31.73
N ARG A 190 22.04 35.56 -30.90
CA ARG A 190 20.64 35.13 -30.72
C ARG A 190 20.35 34.12 -29.60
N GLN A 191 20.04 34.68 -28.43
CA GLN A 191 19.20 34.07 -27.39
C GLN A 191 17.71 34.11 -27.79
N PRO A 192 16.89 33.11 -27.40
CA PRO A 192 15.44 33.16 -27.45
C PRO A 192 14.83 33.31 -26.05
N VAL A 193 13.78 34.13 -25.84
CA VAL A 193 12.75 33.86 -24.81
C VAL A 193 11.49 34.74 -24.94
N ALA A 194 10.35 34.04 -24.91
CA ALA A 194 9.08 34.32 -24.24
C ALA A 194 8.23 35.55 -24.62
N ALA A 195 7.03 35.26 -25.15
CA ALA A 195 5.92 36.19 -25.33
C ALA A 195 5.16 36.42 -24.00
N VAL A 196 5.26 37.62 -23.43
CA VAL A 196 4.24 38.32 -22.59
C VAL A 196 4.64 39.80 -22.54
N GLN A 197 3.90 40.70 -23.22
CA GLN A 197 3.73 42.15 -22.93
C GLN A 197 3.17 42.89 -24.18
N GLU A 198 1.96 42.55 -24.63
CA GLU A 198 1.24 43.38 -25.63
C GLU A 198 0.17 44.28 -24.95
N ASP A 199 -0.36 43.88 -23.79
CA ASP A 199 -1.40 44.65 -23.07
C ASP A 199 -0.88 45.93 -22.39
N ASP A 200 0.40 45.97 -21.99
CA ASP A 200 0.99 47.12 -21.31
C ASP A 200 1.34 48.27 -22.28
N GLU A 201 1.71 47.95 -23.53
CA GLU A 201 2.08 48.95 -24.54
C GLU A 201 0.85 49.72 -25.06
N GLU A 202 -0.29 49.03 -25.24
CA GLU A 202 -1.52 49.67 -25.73
C GLU A 202 -2.13 50.63 -24.70
N ALA A 203 -2.00 50.32 -23.41
CA ALA A 203 -2.40 51.20 -22.32
C ALA A 203 -1.51 52.45 -22.23
N ALA A 204 -0.20 52.31 -22.43
CA ALA A 204 0.75 53.43 -22.45
C ALA A 204 0.51 54.35 -23.66
N LEU A 205 0.23 53.78 -24.84
CA LEU A 205 -0.10 54.54 -26.06
C LEU A 205 -1.37 55.39 -25.90
N ARG A 206 -2.41 54.88 -25.24
CA ARG A 206 -3.64 55.65 -24.99
C ARG A 206 -3.41 56.82 -24.02
N GLN A 207 -2.58 56.66 -23.00
CA GLN A 207 -2.25 57.76 -22.08
C GLN A 207 -1.50 58.88 -22.80
N LEU A 208 -0.52 58.52 -23.65
CA LEU A 208 0.29 59.49 -24.38
C LEU A 208 -0.54 60.26 -25.43
N GLN A 209 -1.52 59.60 -26.06
CA GLN A 209 -2.46 60.27 -26.98
C GLN A 209 -3.42 61.24 -26.27
N ALA A 210 -3.83 60.92 -25.03
CA ALA A 210 -4.69 61.80 -24.24
C ALA A 210 -3.96 63.06 -23.74
N GLU A 211 -2.66 62.95 -23.46
CA GLU A 211 -1.81 64.06 -23.02
C GLU A 211 -1.48 65.05 -24.16
N LEU A 212 -1.45 64.59 -25.41
CA LEU A 212 -1.22 65.44 -26.59
C LEU A 212 -2.49 66.12 -27.12
N ALA A 213 -3.67 65.78 -26.60
CA ALA A 213 -4.97 66.32 -27.03
C ALA A 213 -5.56 67.37 -26.07
N MET A 214 -4.82 67.78 -25.03
CA MET A 214 -5.08 68.97 -24.19
C MET A 214 -4.00 70.03 -24.40
#